data_AF-A0A3R6MBZ9-F1
#
_entry.id   AF-A0A3R6MBZ9-F1
#
_cell.length_a   1.000
_cell.length_b   1.000
_cell.length_c   1.000
_cell.angle_alpha   90.00
_cell.angle_beta   90.00
_cell.angle_gamma   90.00
#
_symmetry.space_group_name_H-M   'P 1'
#
loop_
_entity.id
_entity.type
_entity.pdbx_description
1 polymer ?
#
loop_
_entity_poly.entity_id
_entity_poly.type
_entity_poly.pdbx_seq_one_letter_code
_entity_poly.pdbx_strand_id
1 'polypeptide(L)'
;MPLQIGKTPIVVPRQHQFNEHVNDHQVEFARNVAQRMGTIIPVEDINTLGDVIMNYDQIVAGMGHGMSSNNAKFNEELENLVNELYCGENR
;
A
#
# COMPACT_ATOMS: atom_id res chain seq x y z
N MET A 1 11.17 -3.56 -1.10
CA MET A 1 10.25 -3.23 0.02
C MET A 1 9.13 -4.26 0.09
N PRO A 2 8.60 -4.64 1.27
CA PRO A 2 7.58 -5.70 1.42
C PRO A 2 6.34 -5.50 0.50
N LEU A 3 5.92 -4.25 0.36
CA LEU A 3 4.89 -3.81 -0.58
C LEU A 3 5.17 -4.21 -2.03
N GLN A 4 6.42 -4.09 -2.49
CA GLN A 4 6.80 -4.46 -3.86
C GLN A 4 6.78 -5.97 -4.12
N ILE A 5 6.75 -6.78 -3.06
CA ILE A 5 6.67 -8.25 -3.13
C ILE A 5 5.22 -8.70 -2.90
N GLY A 6 4.26 -7.77 -2.81
CA GLY A 6 2.84 -8.06 -2.61
C GLY A 6 2.49 -8.50 -1.19
N LYS A 7 3.35 -8.23 -0.20
CA LYS A 7 3.06 -8.49 1.21
C LYS A 7 2.42 -7.28 1.86
N THR A 8 1.46 -7.51 2.76
CA THR A 8 0.92 -6.49 3.66
C THR A 8 1.76 -6.39 4.94
N PRO A 9 2.58 -5.35 5.13
CA PRO A 9 3.32 -5.17 6.37
C PRO A 9 2.42 -4.63 7.49
N ILE A 10 2.69 -5.08 8.71
CA ILE A 10 2.26 -4.40 9.93
C ILE A 10 3.25 -3.26 10.18
N VAL A 11 2.75 -2.03 10.33
CA VAL A 11 3.55 -0.82 10.48
C VAL A 11 3.31 -0.22 11.86
N VAL A 12 4.37 -0.16 12.67
CA VAL A 12 4.37 0.48 13.99
C VAL A 12 5.14 1.81 13.86
N PRO A 13 4.45 2.97 13.73
CA PRO A 13 5.13 4.25 13.60
C PRO A 13 5.76 4.67 14.92
N ARG A 14 6.92 5.34 14.85
CA ARG A 14 7.51 5.99 16.03
C ARG A 14 6.64 7.16 16.44
N GLN A 15 6.55 7.39 17.73
CA GLN A 15 5.61 8.39 18.28
C GLN A 15 6.33 9.41 19.13
N HIS A 16 5.84 10.65 19.09
CA HIS A 16 6.37 11.71 19.92
C HIS A 16 6.19 11.40 21.42
N GLN A 17 5.08 10.75 21.80
CA GLN A 17 4.79 10.39 23.20
C GLN A 17 5.81 9.44 23.84
N PHE A 18 6.55 8.67 23.03
CA PHE A 18 7.64 7.81 23.50
C PHE A 18 9.03 8.46 23.36
N ASN A 19 9.07 9.75 22.99
CA ASN A 19 10.30 10.50 22.73
C ASN A 19 11.19 9.87 21.62
N GLU A 20 10.61 9.06 20.74
CA GLU A 20 11.32 8.40 19.65
C GLU A 20 11.45 9.29 18.40
N HIS A 21 10.59 10.31 18.31
CA HIS A 21 10.56 11.24 17.20
C HIS A 21 10.23 12.67 17.64
N VAL A 22 10.60 13.63 16.78
CA VAL A 22 10.40 15.07 17.01
C VAL A 22 8.94 15.51 16.84
N ASN A 23 8.12 14.72 16.16
CA ASN A 23 6.70 14.98 15.89
C ASN A 23 5.95 13.69 15.49
N ASP A 24 4.64 13.81 15.30
CA ASP A 24 3.76 12.68 14.95
C ASP A 24 3.53 12.53 13.43
N HIS A 25 4.33 13.18 12.58
CA HIS A 25 4.19 13.04 11.13
C HIS A 25 4.40 11.60 10.65
N GLN A 26 5.15 10.77 11.38
CA GLN A 26 5.24 9.33 11.08
C GLN A 26 3.90 8.61 11.27
N VAL A 27 3.15 8.97 12.31
CA VAL A 27 1.82 8.42 12.59
C VAL A 27 0.84 8.86 11.50
N GLU A 28 0.86 10.15 11.16
CA GLU A 28 0.03 10.70 10.08
C GLU A 28 0.34 10.04 8.73
N PHE A 29 1.61 9.82 8.42
CA PHE A 29 2.03 9.15 7.19
C PHE A 29 1.50 7.70 7.13
N ALA A 30 1.69 6.92 8.20
CA ALA A 30 1.19 5.55 8.28
C ALA A 30 -0.33 5.47 8.10
N ARG A 31 -1.08 6.38 8.74
CA ARG A 31 -2.54 6.47 8.60
C ARG A 31 -2.97 6.80 7.18
N ASN A 32 -2.31 7.77 6.54
CA ASN A 32 -2.60 8.17 5.16
C ASN A 32 -2.33 7.05 4.16
N VAL A 33 -1.24 6.29 4.32
CA VAL A 33 -0.93 5.15 3.45
C VAL A 33 -1.94 4.02 3.62
N ALA A 34 -2.34 3.72 4.86
CA ALA A 34 -3.36 2.72 5.12
C ALA A 34 -4.72 3.09 4.51
N GLN A 35 -5.15 4.35 4.64
CA GLN A 35 -6.42 4.82 4.09
C GLN A 35 -6.44 4.89 2.57
N ARG A 36 -5.35 5.38 1.94
CA ARG A 36 -5.31 5.61 0.49
C ARG A 36 -4.96 4.38 -0.31
N MET A 37 -4.01 3.58 0.18
CA MET A 37 -3.49 2.44 -0.56
C MET A 37 -4.08 1.12 -0.05
N GLY A 38 -4.55 1.05 1.20
CA GLY A 38 -5.07 -0.20 1.77
C GLY A 38 -4.06 -1.34 1.73
N THR A 39 -2.77 -1.03 1.73
CA THR A 39 -1.68 -2.02 1.54
C THR A 39 -0.86 -2.27 2.80
N ILE A 40 -1.15 -1.57 3.90
CA ILE A 40 -0.44 -1.70 5.17
C ILE A 40 -1.44 -1.75 6.33
N ILE A 41 -1.04 -2.37 7.45
CA ILE A 41 -1.81 -2.41 8.70
C ILE A 41 -1.10 -1.51 9.72
N PRO A 42 -1.57 -0.26 9.95
CA PRO A 42 -0.96 0.64 10.92
C PRO A 42 -1.37 0.25 12.34
N VAL A 43 -0.41 0.22 13.26
CA VAL A 43 -0.63 -0.06 14.68
C VAL A 43 -0.16 1.14 15.50
N GLU A 44 -1.09 1.99 15.89
CA GLU A 44 -0.82 3.18 16.70
C GLU A 44 -0.79 2.85 18.21
N ASP A 45 -1.55 1.85 18.66
CA ASP A 45 -1.50 1.39 20.06
C ASP A 45 -0.69 0.09 20.16
N ILE A 46 0.44 0.14 20.87
CA ILE A 46 1.31 -1.01 21.07
C ILE A 46 0.60 -2.19 21.75
N ASN A 47 -0.42 -1.93 22.59
CA ASN A 47 -1.18 -2.98 23.26
C ASN A 47 -1.98 -3.82 22.26
N THR A 48 -2.37 -3.23 21.13
CA THR A 48 -3.11 -3.92 20.07
C THR A 48 -2.20 -4.70 19.12
N LEU A 49 -0.88 -4.53 19.21
CA LEU A 49 0.06 -5.21 18.31
C LEU A 49 -0.04 -6.74 18.40
N GLY A 50 -0.20 -7.26 19.62
CA GLY A 50 -0.35 -8.70 19.85
C GLY A 50 -1.58 -9.26 19.12
N ASP A 51 -2.72 -8.58 19.27
CA ASP A 51 -3.98 -8.97 18.63
C ASP A 51 -3.90 -8.88 17.11
N VAL A 52 -3.25 -7.85 16.57
CA VAL A 52 -3.06 -7.68 15.13
C VAL A 52 -2.19 -8.78 14.53
N ILE A 53 -1.13 -9.20 15.24
CA ILE A 53 -0.28 -10.32 14.81
C ILE A 53 -1.07 -11.63 14.83
N MET A 54 -1.87 -11.88 15.88
CA MET A 54 -2.67 -13.11 16.00
C MET A 54 -3.76 -13.21 14.93
N ASN A 55 -4.38 -12.09 14.57
CA ASN A 55 -5.48 -12.04 13.61
C ASN A 55 -5.04 -11.63 12.19
N TYR A 56 -3.73 -11.65 11.90
CA TYR A 56 -3.16 -11.17 10.65
C TYR A 56 -3.84 -11.76 9.41
N ASP A 57 -3.98 -13.09 9.37
CA ASP A 57 -4.54 -13.79 8.21
C ASP A 57 -6.00 -13.38 7.93
N GLN A 58 -6.78 -13.11 8.98
CA GLN A 58 -8.17 -12.67 8.85
C GLN A 58 -8.25 -11.23 8.32
N ILE A 59 -7.36 -10.36 8.80
CA ILE A 59 -7.28 -8.96 8.37
C ILE A 59 -6.89 -8.89 6.89
N VAL A 60 -5.86 -9.63 6.49
CA VAL A 60 -5.37 -9.64 5.10
C VAL A 60 -6.38 -10.29 4.15
N ALA A 61 -7.13 -11.31 4.58
CA ALA A 61 -8.19 -11.92 3.77
C ALA A 61 -9.30 -10.94 3.38
N GLY A 62 -9.59 -9.93 4.23
CA GLY A 62 -10.55 -8.86 3.93
C GLY A 62 -9.98 -7.71 3.10
N MET A 63 -8.65 -7.57 3.05
CA MET A 63 -7.94 -6.56 2.26
C MET A 63 -7.74 -7.10 0.84
N GLY A 64 -8.75 -6.99 -0.03
CA GLY A 64 -8.72 -7.48 -1.42
C GLY A 64 -7.38 -7.17 -2.12
N HIS A 65 -6.54 -8.19 -2.27
CA HIS A 65 -5.19 -8.03 -2.79
C HIS A 65 -5.16 -8.11 -4.31
N GLY A 66 -5.06 -6.95 -4.94
CA GLY A 66 -4.58 -6.80 -6.30
C GLY A 66 -3.82 -5.49 -6.38
N MET A 67 -2.52 -5.50 -6.10
CA MET A 67 -1.67 -4.38 -6.49
C MET A 67 -1.72 -4.29 -8.01
N SER A 68 -2.48 -3.32 -8.53
CA SER A 68 -2.38 -2.96 -9.94
C SER A 68 -0.97 -2.43 -10.17
N SER A 69 -0.19 -3.14 -10.96
CA SER A 69 1.14 -2.68 -11.33
C SER A 69 0.96 -1.43 -12.19
N ASN A 70 1.33 -0.26 -11.67
CA ASN A 70 1.34 0.98 -12.47
C ASN A 70 2.16 0.81 -13.75
N ASN A 71 3.20 -0.04 -13.73
CA ASN A 71 3.95 -0.41 -14.93
C ASN A 71 3.11 -1.22 -15.91
N ALA A 72 2.33 -2.19 -15.42
CA ALA A 72 1.45 -2.96 -16.29
C ALA A 72 0.38 -2.06 -16.93
N LYS A 73 -0.23 -1.17 -16.13
CA LYS A 73 -1.20 -0.19 -16.61
C LYS A 73 -0.58 0.79 -17.63
N PHE A 74 0.61 1.31 -17.33
CA PHE A 74 1.34 2.18 -18.26
C PHE A 74 1.66 1.46 -19.58
N ASN A 75 2.14 0.22 -19.52
CA ASN A 75 2.46 -0.56 -20.71
C ASN A 75 1.21 -0.87 -21.54
N GLU A 76 0.08 -1.20 -20.90
CA GLU A 76 -1.20 -1.43 -21.57
C GLU A 76 -1.72 -0.17 -22.27
N GLU A 77 -1.70 0.98 -21.58
CA GLU A 77 -2.09 2.26 -22.16
C GLU A 77 -1.15 2.68 -23.31
N LEU A 78 0.15 2.45 -23.16
CA LEU A 78 1.14 2.70 -24.20
C LEU A 78 0.92 1.79 -25.42
N GLU A 79 0.65 0.51 -25.20
CA GLU A 79 0.37 -0.46 -26.27
C GLU A 79 -0.89 -0.05 -27.05
N ASN A 80 -1.95 0.37 -26.36
CA ASN A 80 -3.16 0.89 -26.99
C ASN A 80 -2.87 2.13 -27.84
N LEU A 81 -2.09 3.09 -27.33
CA LEU A 81 -1.70 4.29 -28.07
C LEU A 81 -0.88 3.95 -29.33
N VAL A 82 0.07 3.03 -29.21
CA VAL A 82 0.88 2.56 -30.34
C VAL A 82 0.02 1.84 -31.37
N ASN A 83 -0.91 0.99 -30.94
CA ASN A 83 -1.85 0.31 -31.82
C ASN A 83 -2.76 1.31 -32.57
N GLU A 84 -3.21 2.38 -31.92
CA GLU A 84 -3.98 3.45 -32.58
C GLU A 84 -3.17 4.16 -33.67
N LEU A 85 -1.88 4.42 -33.42
CA LEU A 85 -1.00 5.06 -34.41
C LEU A 85 -0.77 4.17 -35.64
N TYR A 86 -0.58 2.86 -35.47
CA TYR A 86 -0.30 1.94 -36.58
C TYR A 86 -1.58 1.42 -37.28
N CYS A 87 -2.70 1.30 -36.58
CA CYS A 87 -3.97 0.88 -37.19
C CYS A 87 -4.75 2.05 -37.82
N GLY A 88 -4.39 3.30 -37.52
CA GLY A 88 -4.96 4.50 -38.13
C GLY A 88 -4.48 4.80 -39.56
N GLU A 89 -3.39 4.18 -40.03
CA GLU A 89 -2.81 4.45 -41.36
C GLU A 89 -3.36 3.56 -42.50
N ASN A 90 -4.33 2.68 -42.25
CA ASN A 90 -5.00 1.89 -43.29
C ASN A 90 -6.46 2.31 -43.53
N ARG A 91 -6.67 3.59 -43.87
CA ARG A 91 -7.92 4.07 -44.47
C ARG A 91 -7.68 5.01 -45.64
#